data_AF-A0A7C2KDA4-F1
#
_entry.id   AF-A0A7C2KDA4-F1
#
_cell.length_a   1.000
_cell.length_b   1.000
_cell.length_c   1.000
_cell.angle_alpha   90.00
_cell.angle_beta   90.00
_cell.angle_gamma   90.00
#
_symmetry.space_group_name_H-M   'P 1'
#
loop_
_entity.id
_entity.type
_entity.pdbx_description
1 polymer ?
#
loop_
_entity_poly.entity_id
_entity_poly.type
_entity_poly.pdbx_seq_one_letter_code
_entity_poly.pdbx_strand_id
1 'polypeptide(L)'
;MMTFNWRIMEARFSDILRFGVIVAGAFTLASVPPIPLAPATGPVVGIMVLFAFLAGFFINRALERKHTITRAVSVELSRLRRIHHLAENMTDKRWAARVDAALERYHVSLGNNFLAHEATQERFRDITHLIYNYKPKGAKDQLLLADLLATAKDVALERQQLEQALAHGISWYGYAIMMTIGAFAVFLMLLNRFETSFSPLTSGFVIAGVLLTLDLLVRTNALSPREILENQDQYRHNLSSH
;
A
#
# COMPACT_ATOMS: atom_id res chain seq x y z
N MET A 1 -2.02 17.93 -27.49
CA MET A 1 -2.38 16.52 -27.78
C MET A 1 -2.78 15.86 -26.47
N MET A 2 -4.08 15.64 -26.23
CA MET A 2 -4.54 14.78 -25.13
C MET A 2 -4.27 13.32 -25.53
N THR A 3 -3.25 12.70 -24.97
CA THR A 3 -3.07 11.26 -25.09
C THR A 3 -4.20 10.59 -24.33
N PHE A 4 -5.20 10.10 -25.08
CA PHE A 4 -6.29 9.28 -24.57
C PHE A 4 -5.68 8.04 -23.91
N ASN A 5 -5.69 8.01 -22.58
CA ASN A 5 -4.99 6.99 -21.82
C ASN A 5 -5.87 5.74 -21.71
N TRP A 6 -5.87 4.93 -22.78
CA TRP A 6 -6.65 3.69 -22.94
C TRP A 6 -6.61 2.78 -21.69
N ARG A 7 -5.46 2.69 -21.01
CA ARG A 7 -5.27 1.93 -19.77
C ARG A 7 -6.13 2.41 -18.60
N ILE A 8 -6.39 3.72 -18.49
CA ILE A 8 -7.26 4.27 -17.45
C ILE A 8 -8.72 3.87 -17.72
N MET A 9 -9.11 3.84 -18.99
CA MET A 9 -10.46 3.45 -19.38
C MET A 9 -10.70 1.95 -19.20
N GLU A 10 -9.72 1.10 -19.53
CA GLU A 10 -9.79 -0.35 -19.25
C GLU A 10 -9.94 -0.64 -17.75
N ALA A 11 -9.16 0.05 -16.89
CA ALA A 11 -9.26 -0.09 -15.44
C ALA A 11 -10.66 0.32 -14.93
N ARG A 12 -11.18 1.47 -15.40
CA ARG A 12 -12.52 1.94 -15.04
C ARG A 12 -13.62 1.00 -15.53
N PHE A 13 -13.48 0.45 -16.73
CA PHE A 13 -14.45 -0.49 -17.28
C PHE A 13 -14.47 -1.81 -16.50
N SER A 14 -13.29 -2.33 -16.14
CA SER A 14 -13.17 -3.51 -15.26
C SER A 14 -13.82 -3.28 -13.89
N ASP A 15 -13.65 -2.08 -13.33
CA ASP A 15 -14.26 -1.70 -12.05
C ASP A 15 -15.79 -1.63 -12.12
N ILE A 16 -16.33 -1.05 -13.20
CA ILE A 16 -17.78 -0.98 -13.46
C ILE A 16 -18.35 -2.39 -13.63
N LEU A 17 -17.70 -3.25 -14.42
CA LEU A 17 -18.14 -4.64 -14.60
C LEU A 17 -18.13 -5.41 -13.28
N ARG A 18 -17.06 -5.29 -12.49
CA ARG A 18 -16.96 -5.96 -11.19
C ARG A 18 -18.01 -5.47 -10.20
N PHE A 19 -18.24 -4.15 -10.14
CA PHE A 19 -19.33 -3.58 -9.36
C PHE A 19 -20.68 -4.15 -9.80
N GLY A 20 -20.94 -4.17 -11.11
CA GLY A 20 -22.16 -4.75 -11.69
C GLY A 20 -22.34 -6.22 -11.33
N VAL A 21 -21.28 -7.04 -11.40
CA VAL A 21 -21.30 -8.46 -11.03
C VAL A 21 -21.59 -8.66 -9.54
N ILE A 22 -20.97 -7.85 -8.66
CA ILE A 22 -21.20 -7.94 -7.21
C ILE A 22 -22.65 -7.59 -6.88
N VAL A 23 -23.16 -6.49 -7.46
CA VAL A 23 -24.54 -6.06 -7.25
C VAL A 23 -25.51 -7.10 -7.81
N ALA A 24 -25.34 -7.54 -9.06
CA ALA A 24 -26.19 -8.56 -9.66
C ALA A 24 -26.18 -9.87 -8.88
N GLY A 25 -25.00 -10.31 -8.41
CA GLY A 25 -24.85 -11.49 -7.56
C GLY A 25 -25.57 -11.34 -6.23
N ALA A 26 -25.46 -10.18 -5.58
CA ALA A 26 -26.18 -9.89 -4.33
C ALA A 26 -27.70 -9.93 -4.50
N PHE A 27 -28.24 -9.33 -5.56
CA PHE A 27 -29.68 -9.36 -5.86
C PHE A 27 -30.15 -10.76 -6.27
N THR A 28 -29.31 -11.53 -6.97
CA THR A 28 -29.61 -12.94 -7.30
C THR A 28 -29.69 -13.78 -6.04
N LEU A 29 -28.71 -13.64 -5.13
CA LEU A 29 -28.69 -14.30 -3.82
C LEU A 29 -29.91 -13.91 -2.98
N ALA A 30 -30.28 -12.62 -2.97
CA ALA A 30 -31.45 -12.14 -2.25
C ALA A 30 -32.78 -12.66 -2.82
N SER A 31 -32.79 -13.03 -4.11
CA SER A 31 -33.97 -13.56 -4.82
C SER A 31 -34.12 -15.08 -4.72
N VAL A 32 -33.10 -15.81 -4.25
CA VAL A 32 -33.20 -17.25 -3.98
C VAL A 32 -34.36 -17.47 -3.00
N PRO A 33 -35.27 -18.44 -3.20
CA PRO A 33 -36.41 -18.61 -2.30
C PRO A 33 -36.01 -19.00 -0.87
N PRO A 34 -36.87 -18.70 0.11
CA PRO A 34 -37.07 -19.42 1.36
C PRO A 34 -36.32 -20.72 1.59
N ILE A 35 -35.32 -20.81 2.48
CA ILE A 35 -35.09 -22.11 3.14
C ILE A 35 -35.90 -22.03 4.44
N PRO A 36 -36.95 -22.85 4.62
CA PRO A 36 -37.77 -22.84 5.83
C PRO A 36 -36.95 -23.41 6.98
N LEU A 37 -36.14 -22.56 7.60
CA LEU A 37 -35.44 -22.82 8.85
C LEU A 37 -36.17 -22.06 9.96
N ALA A 38 -36.12 -22.58 11.18
CA ALA A 38 -36.66 -21.87 12.33
C ALA A 38 -36.09 -20.44 12.35
N PRO A 39 -36.92 -19.43 12.62
CA PRO A 39 -36.48 -18.05 12.64
C PRO A 39 -35.30 -17.88 13.59
N ALA A 40 -34.19 -17.41 13.05
CA ALA A 40 -33.04 -17.06 13.86
C ALA A 40 -33.32 -15.71 14.51
N THR A 41 -33.84 -15.69 15.74
CA THR A 41 -34.00 -14.50 16.59
C THR A 41 -32.67 -13.81 16.97
N GLY A 42 -31.59 -14.11 16.24
CA GLY A 42 -30.27 -13.58 16.47
C GLY A 42 -30.16 -12.08 16.14
N PRO A 43 -29.25 -11.35 16.80
CA PRO A 43 -29.11 -9.91 16.62
C PRO A 43 -28.40 -9.60 15.29
N VAL A 44 -29.13 -9.66 14.17
CA VAL A 44 -28.67 -9.27 12.83
C VAL A 44 -28.00 -7.89 12.88
N VAL A 45 -28.64 -6.93 13.56
CA VAL A 45 -28.12 -5.58 13.76
C VAL A 45 -26.76 -5.59 14.47
N GLY A 46 -26.59 -6.43 15.50
CA GLY A 46 -25.33 -6.52 16.25
C GLY A 46 -24.17 -7.00 15.38
N ILE A 47 -24.39 -8.02 14.55
CA ILE A 47 -23.37 -8.52 13.61
C ILE A 47 -23.09 -7.50 12.49
N MET A 48 -24.09 -6.79 12.01
CA MET A 48 -23.90 -5.72 11.02
C MET A 48 -23.09 -4.55 11.58
N VAL A 49 -23.35 -4.16 12.83
CA VAL A 49 -22.56 -3.14 13.54
C VAL A 49 -21.12 -3.60 13.73
N LEU A 50 -20.91 -4.85 14.17
CA LEU A 50 -19.58 -5.43 14.31
C LEU A 50 -18.83 -5.46 12.97
N PHE A 51 -19.50 -5.88 11.90
CA PHE A 51 -18.94 -5.87 10.54
C PHE A 51 -18.52 -4.46 10.13
N ALA A 52 -19.40 -3.47 10.29
CA ALA A 52 -19.12 -2.08 9.93
C ALA A 52 -17.92 -1.53 10.71
N PHE A 53 -17.83 -1.81 12.01
CA PHE A 53 -16.72 -1.38 12.85
C PHE A 53 -15.40 -2.01 12.40
N LEU A 54 -15.37 -3.32 12.20
CA LEU A 54 -14.16 -4.02 11.76
C LEU A 54 -13.75 -3.62 10.34
N ALA A 55 -14.72 -3.49 9.42
CA ALA A 55 -14.46 -3.01 8.08
C ALA A 55 -13.83 -1.62 8.11
N GLY A 56 -14.40 -0.68 8.87
CA GLY A 56 -13.85 0.66 9.05
C GLY A 56 -12.42 0.63 9.61
N PHE A 57 -12.18 -0.18 10.65
CA PHE A 57 -10.85 -0.36 11.23
C PHE A 57 -9.82 -0.88 10.22
N PHE A 58 -10.15 -1.95 9.48
CA PHE A 58 -9.23 -2.54 8.51
C PHE A 58 -9.00 -1.64 7.29
N ILE A 59 -10.02 -0.94 6.80
CA ILE A 59 -9.89 0.05 5.73
C ILE A 59 -8.98 1.20 6.19
N ASN A 60 -9.21 1.74 7.39
CA ASN A 60 -8.38 2.81 7.94
C ASN A 60 -6.90 2.38 8.06
N ARG A 61 -6.65 1.16 8.57
CA ARG A 61 -5.30 0.61 8.65
C ARG A 61 -4.64 0.45 7.28
N ALA A 62 -5.40 0.02 6.27
CA ALA A 62 -4.90 -0.10 4.90
C ALA A 62 -4.55 1.27 4.29
N LEU A 63 -5.36 2.31 4.55
CA LEU A 63 -5.08 3.69 4.14
C LEU A 63 -3.84 4.26 4.85
N GLU A 64 -3.72 4.05 6.16
CA GLU A 64 -2.56 4.49 6.95
C GLU A 64 -1.26 3.84 6.45
N ARG A 65 -1.31 2.55 6.10
CA ARG A 65 -0.19 1.85 5.45
C ARG A 65 0.22 2.54 4.14
N LYS A 66 -0.74 2.89 3.28
CA LYS A 66 -0.44 3.58 2.01
C LYS A 66 0.20 4.94 2.25
N HIS A 67 -0.34 5.74 3.18
CA HIS A 67 0.24 7.02 3.53
C HIS A 67 1.66 6.88 4.09
N THR A 68 1.90 5.87 4.93
CA THR A 68 3.22 5.54 5.45
C THR A 68 4.19 5.20 4.32
N ILE A 69 3.80 4.36 3.36
CA ILE A 69 4.64 4.00 2.20
C ILE A 69 5.01 5.25 1.40
N THR A 70 4.02 6.06 0.99
CA THR A 70 4.27 7.26 0.19
C THR A 70 5.16 8.28 0.92
N ARG A 71 4.92 8.48 2.22
CA ARG A 71 5.74 9.38 3.04
C ARG A 71 7.18 8.85 3.16
N ALA A 72 7.36 7.57 3.47
CA ALA A 72 8.67 6.96 3.63
C ALA A 72 9.48 7.02 2.32
N VAL A 73 8.87 6.75 1.17
CA VAL A 73 9.50 6.89 -0.14
C VAL A 73 9.97 8.33 -0.37
N SER A 74 9.11 9.32 -0.16
CA SER A 74 9.45 10.74 -0.34
C SER A 74 10.62 11.18 0.56
N VAL A 75 10.58 10.77 1.84
CA VAL A 75 11.63 11.07 2.81
C VAL A 75 12.94 10.37 2.44
N GLU A 76 12.88 9.09 2.05
CA GLU A 76 14.04 8.34 1.58
C GLU A 76 14.70 9.03 0.38
N LEU A 77 13.93 9.35 -0.66
CA LEU A 77 14.42 10.01 -1.88
C LEU A 77 15.05 11.37 -1.58
N SER A 78 14.42 12.16 -0.71
CA SER A 78 14.96 13.46 -0.25
C SER A 78 16.30 13.30 0.46
N ARG A 79 16.43 12.30 1.35
CA ARG A 79 17.67 12.02 2.08
C ARG A 79 18.76 11.46 1.16
N LEU A 80 18.43 10.61 0.21
CA LEU A 80 19.38 10.11 -0.81
C LEU A 80 19.90 11.26 -1.68
N ARG A 81 19.05 12.22 -2.05
CA ARG A 81 19.48 13.44 -2.75
C ARG A 81 20.40 14.29 -1.88
N ARG A 82 20.13 14.40 -0.58
CA ARG A 82 21.04 15.07 0.36
C ARG A 82 22.40 14.36 0.42
N ILE A 83 22.44 13.03 0.41
CA ILE A 83 23.71 12.27 0.35
C ILE A 83 24.49 12.62 -0.91
N HIS A 84 23.84 12.66 -2.07
CA HIS A 84 24.46 13.09 -3.33
C HIS A 84 25.09 14.49 -3.21
N HIS A 85 24.32 15.50 -2.77
CA HIS A 85 24.84 16.87 -2.64
C HIS A 85 25.96 17.00 -1.59
N LEU A 86 25.86 16.27 -0.47
CA LEU A 86 26.94 16.25 0.52
C LEU A 86 28.20 15.60 -0.05
N ALA A 87 28.06 14.51 -0.81
CA ALA A 87 29.17 13.84 -1.46
C ALA A 87 29.84 14.70 -2.52
N GLU A 88 29.06 15.41 -3.34
CA GLU A 88 29.55 16.33 -4.36
C GLU A 88 30.39 17.47 -3.73
N ASN A 89 30.03 17.92 -2.53
CA ASN A 89 30.73 18.99 -1.81
C ASN A 89 32.02 18.56 -1.09
N MET A 90 32.34 17.26 -1.09
CA MET A 90 33.60 16.74 -0.53
C MET A 90 34.80 17.09 -1.39
N THR A 91 35.97 17.16 -0.75
CA THR A 91 37.23 17.41 -1.46
C THR A 91 37.64 16.25 -2.38
N ASP A 92 37.34 15.00 -2.01
CA ASP A 92 37.69 13.82 -2.80
C ASP A 92 36.63 13.51 -3.88
N LYS A 93 36.85 14.06 -5.07
CA LYS A 93 35.95 13.87 -6.22
C LYS A 93 35.89 12.43 -6.73
N ARG A 94 36.96 11.64 -6.55
CA ARG A 94 36.94 10.22 -6.96
C ARG A 94 36.07 9.40 -6.03
N TRP A 95 36.12 9.67 -4.73
CA TRP A 95 35.21 9.06 -3.77
C TRP A 95 33.76 9.50 -4.01
N ALA A 96 33.51 10.79 -4.27
CA ALA A 96 32.17 11.30 -4.57
C ALA A 96 31.53 10.59 -5.78
N ALA A 97 32.27 10.44 -6.87
CA ALA A 97 31.80 9.70 -8.06
C ALA A 97 31.46 8.23 -7.76
N ARG A 98 32.13 7.59 -6.80
CA ARG A 98 31.79 6.22 -6.38
C ARG A 98 30.49 6.17 -5.57
N VAL A 99 30.23 7.20 -4.74
CA VAL A 99 28.96 7.33 -4.02
C VAL A 99 27.82 7.54 -5.00
N ASP A 100 28.01 8.42 -5.99
CA ASP A 100 27.00 8.67 -7.02
C ASP A 100 26.68 7.42 -7.84
N ALA A 101 27.71 6.67 -8.27
CA ALA A 101 27.49 5.40 -8.96
C ALA A 101 26.77 4.35 -8.09
N ALA A 102 27.00 4.36 -6.76
CA ALA A 102 26.29 3.47 -5.85
C ALA A 102 24.82 3.89 -5.67
N LEU A 103 24.56 5.20 -5.55
CA LEU A 103 23.21 5.77 -5.52
C LEU A 103 22.44 5.47 -6.81
N GLU A 104 23.06 5.63 -7.98
CA GLU A 104 22.44 5.33 -9.26
C GLU A 104 22.05 3.85 -9.36
N ARG A 105 22.95 2.92 -9.02
CA ARG A 105 22.63 1.48 -9.00
C ARG A 105 21.47 1.17 -8.05
N TYR A 106 21.43 1.84 -6.92
CA TYR A 106 20.34 1.72 -5.96
C TYR A 106 19.00 2.21 -6.55
N HIS A 107 18.99 3.41 -7.13
CA HIS A 107 17.82 4.00 -7.77
C HIS A 107 17.31 3.17 -8.96
N VAL A 108 18.21 2.67 -9.83
CA VAL A 108 17.85 1.80 -10.95
C VAL A 108 17.21 0.50 -10.46
N SER A 109 17.73 -0.10 -9.39
CA SER A 109 17.15 -1.32 -8.82
C SER A 109 15.69 -1.12 -8.39
N LEU A 110 15.40 -0.04 -7.66
CA LEU A 110 14.03 0.26 -7.21
C LEU A 110 13.14 0.82 -8.33
N GLY A 111 13.71 1.57 -9.27
CA GLY A 111 13.01 2.03 -10.47
C GLY A 111 12.57 0.86 -11.37
N ASN A 112 13.25 -0.28 -11.32
CA ASN A 112 12.86 -1.48 -12.04
C ASN A 112 11.86 -2.34 -11.25
N ASN A 113 12.07 -2.48 -9.94
CA ASN A 113 11.18 -3.26 -9.09
C ASN A 113 11.06 -2.65 -7.68
N PHE A 114 10.04 -1.82 -7.48
CA PHE A 114 9.80 -1.14 -6.21
C PHE A 114 9.45 -2.12 -5.09
N LEU A 115 8.75 -3.21 -5.41
CA LEU A 115 8.35 -4.20 -4.41
C LEU A 115 9.52 -5.07 -3.92
N ALA A 116 10.64 -5.10 -4.63
CA ALA A 116 11.85 -5.82 -4.24
C ALA A 116 12.76 -5.01 -3.29
N HIS A 117 12.17 -4.17 -2.43
CA HIS A 117 12.91 -3.25 -1.57
C HIS A 117 13.90 -3.98 -0.65
N GLU A 118 13.48 -5.10 -0.05
CA GLU A 118 14.35 -5.96 0.77
C GLU A 118 15.58 -6.47 0.00
N ALA A 119 15.41 -6.88 -1.27
CA ALA A 119 16.50 -7.36 -2.11
C ALA A 119 17.50 -6.25 -2.49
N THR A 120 17.15 -4.98 -2.30
CA THR A 120 18.05 -3.84 -2.54
C THR A 120 18.95 -3.50 -1.37
N GLN A 121 18.87 -4.24 -0.26
CA GLN A 121 19.66 -3.99 0.95
C GLN A 121 21.17 -4.01 0.68
N GLU A 122 21.65 -4.91 -0.19
CA GLU A 122 23.07 -4.96 -0.59
C GLU A 122 23.49 -3.66 -1.30
N ARG A 123 22.65 -3.13 -2.18
CA ARG A 123 22.92 -1.87 -2.90
C ARG A 123 22.98 -0.69 -1.94
N PHE A 124 22.15 -0.67 -0.91
CA PHE A 124 22.21 0.36 0.12
C PHE A 124 23.45 0.21 1.04
N ARG A 125 23.86 -1.03 1.32
CA ARG A 125 25.10 -1.31 2.04
C ARG A 125 26.34 -0.81 1.30
N ASP A 126 26.36 -0.87 -0.03
CA ASP A 126 27.46 -0.29 -0.82
C ASP A 126 27.61 1.22 -0.53
N ILE A 127 26.49 1.95 -0.45
CA ILE A 127 26.47 3.39 -0.15
C ILE A 127 27.02 3.64 1.26
N THR A 128 26.48 2.94 2.27
CA THR A 128 26.90 3.15 3.67
C THR A 128 28.35 2.73 3.90
N HIS A 129 28.82 1.66 3.24
CA HIS A 129 30.22 1.24 3.28
C HIS A 129 31.17 2.28 2.69
N LEU A 130 30.78 2.97 1.60
CA LEU A 130 31.57 4.08 1.05
C LEU A 130 31.64 5.26 2.03
N ILE A 131 30.54 5.59 2.71
CA ILE A 131 30.48 6.66 3.70
C ILE A 131 31.35 6.33 4.91
N TYR A 132 31.24 5.12 5.47
CA TYR A 132 32.01 4.72 6.66
C TYR A 132 33.52 4.66 6.43
N ASN A 133 33.95 4.32 5.22
CA ASN A 133 35.37 4.22 4.89
C ASN A 133 35.98 5.55 4.38
N TYR A 134 35.22 6.63 4.36
CA TYR A 134 35.74 7.93 3.95
C TYR A 134 36.74 8.48 4.98
N LYS A 135 37.91 8.94 4.50
CA LYS A 135 38.92 9.59 5.33
C LYS A 135 38.90 11.10 5.05
N PRO A 136 38.40 11.93 5.99
CA PRO A 136 38.28 13.37 5.77
C PRO A 136 39.67 14.03 5.69
N LYS A 137 39.85 14.96 4.76
CA LYS A 137 41.15 15.64 4.53
C LYS A 137 41.28 16.99 5.25
N GLY A 138 40.22 17.46 5.92
CA GLY A 138 40.22 18.71 6.67
C GLY A 138 38.94 18.90 7.49
N ALA A 139 38.86 20.03 8.21
CA ALA A 139 37.73 20.34 9.11
C ALA A 139 36.37 20.40 8.40
N LYS A 140 36.32 20.96 7.18
CA LYS A 140 35.11 20.99 6.35
C LYS A 140 34.60 19.57 6.06
N ASP A 141 35.49 18.68 5.64
CA ASP A 141 35.14 17.29 5.31
C ASP A 141 34.70 16.50 6.54
N GLN A 142 35.27 16.79 7.72
CA GLN A 142 34.82 16.19 8.98
C GLN A 142 33.37 16.57 9.30
N LEU A 143 33.02 17.84 9.11
CA LEU A 143 31.65 18.33 9.32
C LEU A 143 30.67 17.70 8.32
N LEU A 144 31.03 17.67 7.03
CA LEU A 144 30.21 17.03 6.00
C LEU A 144 30.06 15.52 6.23
N LEU A 145 31.11 14.85 6.74
CA LEU A 145 31.06 13.43 7.05
C LEU A 145 30.10 13.15 8.22
N ALA A 146 30.10 13.99 9.27
CA ALA A 146 29.15 13.87 10.37
C ALA A 146 27.70 13.96 9.86
N ASP A 147 27.42 14.93 8.99
CA ASP A 147 26.12 15.11 8.34
C ASP A 147 25.73 13.92 7.44
N LEU A 148 26.69 13.36 6.69
CA LEU A 148 26.48 12.16 5.88
C LEU A 148 26.15 10.94 6.74
N LEU A 149 26.86 10.74 7.85
CA LEU A 149 26.61 9.64 8.77
C LEU A 149 25.21 9.73 9.40
N ALA A 150 24.81 10.93 9.82
CA ALA A 150 23.47 11.20 10.31
C ALA A 150 22.41 10.93 9.23
N THR A 151 22.62 11.46 8.02
CA THR A 151 21.69 11.26 6.89
C THR A 151 21.60 9.78 6.49
N ALA A 152 22.71 9.04 6.48
CA ALA A 152 22.73 7.61 6.15
C ALA A 152 21.99 6.76 7.20
N LYS A 153 22.17 7.07 8.49
CA LYS A 153 21.40 6.46 9.59
C LYS A 153 19.90 6.73 9.40
N ASP A 154 19.56 7.98 9.11
CA ASP A 154 18.19 8.39 8.87
C ASP A 154 17.57 7.65 7.68
N VAL A 155 18.30 7.47 6.57
CA VAL A 155 17.83 6.64 5.44
C VAL A 155 17.60 5.19 5.90
N ALA A 156 18.52 4.60 6.65
CA ALA A 156 18.40 3.22 7.12
C ALA A 156 17.14 2.99 7.96
N LEU A 157 16.76 3.96 8.81
CA LEU A 157 15.54 3.89 9.61
C LEU A 157 14.27 3.95 8.75
N GLU A 158 14.21 4.84 7.76
CA GLU A 158 13.04 4.94 6.86
C GLU A 158 12.90 3.70 5.99
N ARG A 159 14.02 3.15 5.53
CA ARG A 159 14.00 1.89 4.78
C ARG A 159 13.37 0.76 5.59
N GLN A 160 13.75 0.61 6.86
CA GLN A 160 13.17 -0.42 7.71
C GLN A 160 11.66 -0.23 7.87
N GLN A 161 11.19 1.02 8.05
CA GLN A 161 9.76 1.32 8.12
C GLN A 161 9.04 1.02 6.78
N LEU A 162 9.67 1.37 5.66
CA LEU A 162 9.14 1.10 4.32
C LEU A 162 9.07 -0.39 4.02
N GLU A 163 10.13 -1.16 4.33
CA GLU A 163 10.17 -2.62 4.21
C GLU A 163 9.05 -3.26 5.05
N GLN A 164 8.89 -2.82 6.29
CA GLN A 164 7.81 -3.29 7.16
C GLN A 164 6.43 -2.96 6.59
N ALA A 165 6.22 -1.73 6.10
CA ALA A 165 4.95 -1.32 5.51
C ALA A 165 4.67 -2.09 4.20
N LEU A 166 5.69 -2.34 3.36
CA LEU A 166 5.53 -3.13 2.14
C LEU A 166 5.18 -4.59 2.46
N ALA A 167 5.88 -5.21 3.42
CA ALA A 167 5.67 -6.61 3.80
C ALA A 167 4.37 -6.84 4.58
N HIS A 168 3.96 -5.91 5.45
CA HIS A 168 2.85 -6.10 6.38
C HIS A 168 1.61 -5.31 5.94
N GLY A 169 0.83 -5.92 5.05
CA GLY A 169 -0.57 -5.55 4.84
C GLY A 169 -1.48 -6.08 5.95
N ILE A 170 -2.79 -6.09 5.68
CA ILE A 170 -3.73 -6.87 6.50
C ILE A 170 -3.30 -8.34 6.46
N SER A 171 -3.09 -8.93 7.64
CA SER A 171 -2.71 -10.34 7.75
C SER A 171 -3.81 -11.24 7.19
N TRP A 172 -3.43 -12.43 6.72
CA TRP A 172 -4.41 -13.41 6.24
C TRP A 172 -5.47 -13.74 7.30
N TYR A 173 -5.08 -13.76 8.59
CA TYR A 173 -5.99 -13.90 9.72
C TYR A 173 -7.03 -12.78 9.78
N GLY A 174 -6.63 -11.53 9.53
CA GLY A 174 -7.55 -10.39 9.46
C GLY A 174 -8.56 -10.54 8.33
N TYR A 175 -8.12 -11.02 7.16
CA TYR A 175 -9.02 -11.36 6.06
C TYR A 175 -9.98 -12.49 6.41
N ALA A 176 -9.50 -13.56 7.05
CA ALA A 176 -10.35 -14.68 7.46
C ALA A 176 -11.44 -14.23 8.44
N ILE A 177 -11.11 -13.39 9.43
CA ILE A 177 -12.08 -12.81 10.37
C ILE A 177 -13.12 -11.95 9.61
N MET A 178 -12.68 -11.07 8.73
CA MET A 178 -13.58 -10.21 7.94
C MET A 178 -14.52 -11.01 7.04
N MET A 179 -14.00 -12.02 6.35
CA MET A 179 -14.79 -12.91 5.48
C MET A 179 -15.80 -13.71 6.30
N THR A 180 -15.39 -14.22 7.46
CA THR A 180 -16.27 -14.99 8.36
C THR A 180 -17.43 -14.12 8.86
N ILE A 181 -17.13 -12.93 9.39
CA ILE A 181 -18.15 -12.01 9.91
C ILE A 181 -19.07 -11.52 8.78
N GLY A 182 -18.51 -11.20 7.61
CA GLY A 182 -19.29 -10.84 6.43
C GLY A 182 -20.21 -11.98 5.97
N ALA A 183 -19.71 -13.22 5.95
CA ALA A 183 -20.51 -14.40 5.60
C ALA A 183 -21.64 -14.64 6.62
N PHE A 184 -21.37 -14.50 7.92
CA PHE A 184 -22.41 -14.58 8.95
C PHE A 184 -23.46 -13.48 8.80
N ALA A 185 -23.05 -12.25 8.48
CA ALA A 185 -23.96 -11.13 8.23
C ALA A 185 -24.90 -11.42 7.05
N VAL A 186 -24.35 -11.86 5.92
CA VAL A 186 -25.11 -12.26 4.73
C VAL A 186 -26.04 -13.44 5.03
N PHE A 187 -25.54 -14.46 5.72
CA PHE A 187 -26.31 -15.65 6.07
C PHE A 187 -27.50 -15.31 6.98
N LEU A 188 -27.28 -14.51 8.03
CA LEU A 188 -28.36 -14.10 8.93
C LEU A 188 -29.40 -13.21 8.25
N MET A 189 -28.98 -12.35 7.30
CA MET A 189 -29.90 -11.57 6.47
C MET A 189 -30.78 -12.47 5.59
N LEU A 190 -30.21 -13.54 5.03
CA LEU A 190 -30.96 -14.53 4.26
C LEU A 190 -31.92 -15.37 5.11
N LEU A 191 -31.60 -15.63 6.39
CA LEU A 191 -32.50 -16.35 7.29
C LEU A 191 -33.65 -15.48 7.83
N ASN A 192 -33.40 -14.22 8.14
CA ASN A 192 -34.37 -13.35 8.83
C ASN A 192 -35.42 -12.68 7.92
N ARG A 193 -35.35 -12.89 6.61
CA ARG A 193 -36.31 -12.38 5.62
C ARG A 193 -37.77 -12.80 5.83
N PHE A 194 -38.02 -13.86 6.62
CA PHE A 194 -39.34 -14.46 6.78
C PHE A 194 -40.19 -13.80 7.89
N GLU A 195 -39.55 -13.15 8.88
CA GLU A 195 -40.25 -12.64 10.08
C GLU A 195 -40.28 -11.11 10.22
N THR A 196 -39.44 -10.37 9.49
CA THR A 196 -39.31 -8.90 9.62
C THR A 196 -39.50 -8.16 8.30
N SER A 197 -39.75 -6.85 8.37
CA SER A 197 -39.98 -5.89 7.26
C SER A 197 -38.89 -5.80 6.18
N PHE A 198 -37.93 -6.71 6.12
CA PHE A 198 -36.87 -6.74 5.13
C PHE A 198 -37.36 -7.35 3.83
N SER A 199 -37.73 -6.49 2.89
CA SER A 199 -38.03 -6.91 1.52
C SER A 199 -36.80 -7.55 0.86
N PRO A 200 -36.97 -8.43 -0.15
CA PRO A 200 -35.86 -8.97 -0.95
C PRO A 200 -34.93 -7.87 -1.48
N LEU A 201 -35.49 -6.70 -1.79
CA LEU A 201 -34.76 -5.53 -2.23
C LEU A 201 -33.86 -4.95 -1.13
N THR A 202 -34.34 -4.83 0.11
CA THR A 202 -33.54 -4.38 1.26
C THR A 202 -32.39 -5.34 1.57
N SER A 203 -32.66 -6.66 1.54
CA SER A 203 -31.62 -7.68 1.71
C SER A 203 -30.57 -7.64 0.60
N GLY A 204 -31.00 -7.41 -0.65
CA GLY A 204 -30.10 -7.22 -1.79
C GLY A 204 -29.12 -6.06 -1.58
N PHE A 205 -29.61 -4.90 -1.12
CA PHE A 205 -28.76 -3.75 -0.80
C PHE A 205 -27.76 -4.04 0.32
N VAL A 206 -28.19 -4.71 1.39
CA VAL A 206 -27.32 -5.06 2.50
C VAL A 206 -26.20 -6.01 2.06
N ILE A 207 -26.56 -7.09 1.35
CA ILE A 207 -25.60 -8.07 0.85
C ILE A 207 -24.62 -7.40 -0.12
N ALA A 208 -25.11 -6.55 -1.03
CA ALA A 208 -24.26 -5.78 -1.92
C ALA A 208 -23.30 -4.88 -1.13
N GLY A 209 -23.79 -4.18 -0.10
CA GLY A 209 -22.95 -3.34 0.76
C GLY A 209 -21.83 -4.12 1.45
N VAL A 210 -22.12 -5.30 2.00
CA VAL A 210 -21.12 -6.18 2.62
C VAL A 210 -20.06 -6.60 1.60
N LEU A 211 -20.49 -7.10 0.44
CA LEU A 211 -19.59 -7.57 -0.61
C LEU A 211 -18.74 -6.44 -1.19
N LEU A 212 -19.33 -5.27 -1.45
CA LEU A 212 -18.62 -4.08 -1.91
C LEU A 212 -17.62 -3.57 -0.86
N THR A 213 -17.95 -3.66 0.42
CA THR A 213 -17.03 -3.28 1.50
C THR A 213 -15.82 -4.21 1.55
N LEU A 214 -16.03 -5.52 1.41
CA LEU A 214 -14.95 -6.51 1.31
C LEU A 214 -14.10 -6.28 0.05
N ASP A 215 -14.75 -5.96 -1.08
CA ASP A 215 -14.10 -5.59 -2.34
C ASP A 215 -13.16 -4.39 -2.17
N LEU A 216 -13.71 -3.33 -1.58
CA LEU A 216 -12.99 -2.11 -1.27
C LEU A 216 -11.81 -2.38 -0.35
N LEU A 217 -11.98 -3.23 0.67
CA LEU A 217 -10.91 -3.58 1.60
C LEU A 217 -9.74 -4.26 0.90
N VAL A 218 -10.02 -5.24 0.04
CA VAL A 218 -8.99 -5.93 -0.76
C VAL A 218 -8.23 -4.93 -1.64
N ARG A 219 -8.94 -4.06 -2.35
CA ARG A 219 -8.34 -3.04 -3.22
C ARG A 219 -7.53 -2.00 -2.45
N THR A 220 -8.01 -1.61 -1.27
CA THR A 220 -7.35 -0.59 -0.45
C THR A 220 -6.09 -1.13 0.21
N ASN A 221 -6.07 -2.42 0.58
CA ASN A 221 -4.86 -3.04 1.12
C ASN A 221 -3.79 -3.29 0.05
N ALA A 222 -4.18 -3.54 -1.20
CA ALA A 222 -3.22 -3.69 -2.30
C ALA A 222 -2.66 -2.32 -2.76
N LEU A 223 -1.37 -2.30 -3.10
CA LEU A 223 -0.82 -1.21 -3.90
C LEU A 223 -1.32 -1.39 -5.34
N SER A 224 -1.95 -0.35 -5.87
CA SER A 224 -2.38 -0.35 -7.27
C SER A 224 -1.16 -0.35 -8.20
N PRO A 225 -1.27 -0.91 -9.41
CA PRO A 225 -0.20 -0.84 -10.40
C PRO A 225 0.24 0.60 -10.68
N ARG A 226 -0.70 1.55 -10.62
CA ARG A 226 -0.42 2.97 -10.78
C ARG A 226 0.47 3.51 -9.65
N GLU A 227 0.14 3.23 -8.39
CA GLU A 227 0.97 3.63 -7.23
C GLU A 227 2.37 3.03 -7.31
N ILE A 228 2.49 1.77 -7.76
CA ILE A 228 3.80 1.12 -7.95
C ILE A 228 4.60 1.84 -9.03
N LEU A 229 4.00 2.11 -10.18
CA LEU A 229 4.64 2.84 -11.29
C LEU A 229 5.05 4.26 -10.88
N GLU A 230 4.17 4.99 -10.19
CA GLU A 230 4.46 6.33 -9.69
C GLU A 230 5.66 6.33 -8.75
N ASN A 231 5.76 5.37 -7.83
CA ASN A 231 6.94 5.23 -6.97
C ASN A 231 8.19 4.84 -7.77
N GLN A 232 8.09 3.90 -8.71
CA GLN A 232 9.21 3.52 -9.58
C GLN A 232 9.76 4.72 -10.38
N ASP A 233 8.87 5.54 -10.95
CA ASP A 233 9.25 6.73 -11.71
C ASP A 233 9.91 7.78 -10.81
N GLN A 234 9.46 7.93 -9.55
CA GLN A 234 10.15 8.78 -8.58
C GLN A 234 11.60 8.32 -8.33
N TYR A 235 11.86 7.01 -8.20
CA TYR A 235 13.23 6.51 -8.05
C TYR A 235 14.06 6.73 -9.33
N ARG A 236 13.49 6.54 -10.53
CA ARG A 236 14.19 6.74 -11.81
C ARG A 236 14.64 8.18 -12.01
N HIS A 237 13.82 9.14 -11.61
CA HIS A 237 14.05 10.56 -11.87
C HIS A 237 14.65 11.32 -10.69
N ASN A 238 14.94 10.66 -9.56
CA ASN A 238 15.35 11.35 -8.34
C ASN A 238 16.65 12.16 -8.47
N LEU A 239 17.56 11.70 -9.34
CA LEU A 239 18.86 12.32 -9.58
C LEU A 239 18.94 13.07 -10.91
N SER A 240 18.01 12.85 -11.85
CA SER A 240 18.05 13.40 -13.21
C SER A 240 17.41 14.79 -13.36
N SER A 241 16.92 15.40 -12.28
CA SER A 241 16.19 16.66 -12.31
C SER A 241 17.09 17.91 -12.25
N HIS A 242 18.40 17.76 -12.44
CA HIS A 242 19.40 18.82 -12.47
C HIS A 242 20.47 18.50 -13.53
#